data_AF-A0A442GFB5-F1
#
_entry.id   AF-A0A442GFB5-F1
#
_cell.length_a   1.000
_cell.length_b   1.000
_cell.length_c   1.000
_cell.angle_alpha   90.00
_cell.angle_beta   90.00
_cell.angle_gamma   90.00
#
_symmetry.space_group_name_H-M   'P 1'
#
loop_
_entity.id
_entity.type
_entity.pdbx_description
1 polymer ?
#
loop_
_entity_poly.entity_id
_entity_poly.type
_entity_poly.pdbx_seq_one_letter_code
_entity_poly.pdbx_strand_id
1 'polypeptide(L)'
;MAAPRVGALPRLSRHHTGSVSSTGPKAKNFVNRAAQRSLTLKFFDSRFAKTPLRHYLFFVSCGELMTMGYRNKTYVVFDGDEDMWAYAYMLGWKQNEHIDFNFHDAHDINGIRDGSSEETVKRRLKERLANTKQAIVLIGEKTKNLYRYVRWEIETCISLGIPVLGVNLNGSRYIDDRCPPVLRGKDAMFVPFKAKIIKYAMDEYFEKYNGYYKGHSDDWHYPQKVYDGLSL
;
A
#
# COMPACT_ATOMS: atom_id res chain seq x y z
N MET A 1 9.56 35.71 -49.05
CA MET A 1 10.21 34.45 -48.62
C MET A 1 9.15 33.36 -48.56
N ALA A 2 9.42 32.24 -49.22
CA ALA A 2 8.44 31.26 -49.68
C ALA A 2 7.92 30.32 -48.57
N ALA A 3 6.63 29.99 -48.66
CA ALA A 3 5.97 28.94 -47.89
C ALA A 3 6.23 27.54 -48.54
N PRO A 4 6.38 26.45 -47.76
CA PRO A 4 6.39 25.11 -48.32
C PRO A 4 4.99 24.48 -48.38
N ARG A 5 4.76 23.80 -49.52
CA ARG A 5 3.52 23.15 -49.93
C ARG A 5 3.29 21.81 -49.23
N VAL A 6 2.01 21.53 -49.03
CA VAL A 6 1.38 20.29 -48.54
C VAL A 6 1.55 19.17 -49.57
N GLY A 7 2.05 18.00 -49.14
CA GLY A 7 2.18 16.78 -49.94
C GLY A 7 1.20 15.69 -49.47
N ALA A 8 0.38 15.20 -50.40
CA ALA A 8 -0.73 14.28 -50.18
C ALA A 8 -0.31 12.80 -50.03
N LEU A 9 -1.10 12.06 -49.25
CA LEU A 9 -1.07 10.61 -49.03
C LEU A 9 -1.53 9.81 -50.26
N PRO A 10 -0.94 8.64 -50.57
CA PRO A 10 -1.56 7.64 -51.44
C PRO A 10 -2.37 6.60 -50.65
N ARG A 11 -3.62 6.40 -51.07
CA ARG A 11 -4.48 5.25 -50.74
C ARG A 11 -3.90 3.98 -51.35
N LEU A 12 -3.83 2.90 -50.56
CA LEU A 12 -3.56 1.55 -51.05
C LEU A 12 -4.80 0.66 -50.94
N SER A 13 -4.97 -0.13 -52.00
CA SER A 13 -6.14 -0.88 -52.42
C SER A 13 -6.38 -2.17 -51.61
N ARG A 14 -7.65 -2.56 -51.55
CA ARG A 14 -8.13 -3.87 -51.09
C ARG A 14 -7.80 -4.96 -52.11
N HIS A 15 -7.41 -6.15 -51.65
CA HIS A 15 -7.62 -7.41 -52.36
C HIS A 15 -7.91 -8.55 -51.37
N HIS A 16 -8.91 -9.36 -51.76
CA HIS A 16 -9.35 -10.65 -51.22
C HIS A 16 -8.20 -11.68 -51.17
N THR A 17 -8.17 -12.67 -50.26
CA THR A 17 -8.87 -13.97 -50.38
C THR A 17 -8.39 -14.91 -49.25
N GLY A 18 -9.22 -15.89 -48.85
CA GLY A 18 -8.74 -17.16 -48.29
C GLY A 18 -8.86 -17.37 -46.77
N SER A 19 -10.04 -17.74 -46.27
CA SER A 19 -10.18 -18.40 -44.97
C SER A 19 -10.34 -19.91 -45.16
N VAL A 20 -9.29 -20.65 -44.78
CA VAL A 20 -9.24 -22.12 -44.72
C VAL A 20 -9.81 -22.58 -43.38
N SER A 21 -10.65 -23.60 -43.45
CA SER A 21 -11.17 -24.40 -42.34
C SER A 21 -10.08 -25.23 -41.66
N SER A 22 -10.00 -25.23 -40.33
CA SER A 22 -9.60 -26.43 -39.59
C SER A 22 -10.13 -26.42 -38.15
N THR A 23 -10.72 -27.54 -37.81
CA THR A 23 -11.26 -27.98 -36.52
C THR A 23 -10.17 -28.22 -35.49
N GLY A 24 -10.38 -27.80 -34.24
CA GLY A 24 -9.56 -28.20 -33.09
C GLY A 24 -10.35 -28.10 -31.77
N PRO A 25 -10.27 -29.08 -30.84
CA PRO A 25 -11.24 -29.24 -29.77
C PRO A 25 -10.93 -28.47 -28.46
N LYS A 26 -12.02 -28.15 -27.76
CA LYS A 26 -12.13 -27.57 -26.41
C LYS A 26 -11.25 -28.29 -25.37
N ALA A 27 -10.37 -27.54 -24.70
CA ALA A 27 -9.73 -27.97 -23.46
C ALA A 27 -10.51 -27.45 -22.24
N LYS A 28 -10.81 -28.38 -21.34
CA LYS A 28 -11.70 -28.24 -20.19
C LYS A 28 -10.94 -27.70 -18.96
N ASN A 29 -11.70 -26.95 -18.17
CA ASN A 29 -11.46 -26.57 -16.77
C ASN A 29 -10.74 -27.65 -15.95
N PHE A 30 -9.63 -27.28 -15.30
CA PHE A 30 -9.01 -28.07 -14.24
C PHE A 30 -9.23 -27.35 -12.91
N VAL A 31 -10.26 -27.79 -12.17
CA VAL A 31 -10.53 -27.39 -10.79
C VAL A 31 -9.78 -28.37 -9.89
N ASN A 32 -8.73 -27.91 -9.22
CA ASN A 32 -8.05 -28.67 -8.18
C ASN A 32 -8.88 -28.62 -6.89
N ARG A 33 -9.60 -29.71 -6.58
CA ARG A 33 -10.03 -30.07 -5.23
C ARG A 33 -9.29 -31.35 -4.81
N ALA A 34 -8.31 -31.20 -3.93
CA ALA A 34 -7.77 -32.29 -3.11
C ALA A 34 -8.24 -32.00 -1.67
N ALA A 35 -9.27 -32.71 -1.19
CA ALA A 35 -9.20 -34.02 -0.55
C ALA A 35 -9.06 -33.88 0.97
N GLN A 36 -10.22 -33.84 1.64
CA GLN A 36 -10.40 -34.16 3.05
C GLN A 36 -9.87 -35.58 3.32
N ARG A 37 -9.04 -35.74 4.36
CA ARG A 37 -8.71 -37.05 4.94
C ARG A 37 -8.86 -36.99 6.46
N SER A 38 -10.00 -37.55 6.88
CA SER A 38 -10.26 -38.41 8.06
C SER A 38 -9.11 -38.60 9.06
N LEU A 39 -9.33 -38.16 10.30
CA LEU A 39 -8.59 -38.58 11.49
C LEU A 39 -9.27 -39.82 12.09
N THR A 40 -8.61 -40.97 12.00
CA THR A 40 -8.96 -42.18 12.76
C THR A 40 -8.19 -42.21 14.07
N LEU A 41 -8.95 -42.07 15.16
CA LEU A 41 -8.54 -42.24 16.55
C LEU A 41 -8.20 -43.72 16.80
N LYS A 42 -6.99 -44.02 17.29
CA LYS A 42 -6.67 -45.34 17.87
C LYS A 42 -6.33 -45.19 19.34
N PHE A 43 -7.15 -45.88 20.13
CA PHE A 43 -6.97 -46.24 21.54
C PHE A 43 -5.64 -46.96 21.77
N PHE A 44 -4.93 -46.61 22.84
CA PHE A 44 -4.11 -47.57 23.59
C PHE A 44 -4.16 -47.27 25.09
N ASP A 45 -4.11 -48.35 25.84
CA ASP A 45 -4.59 -48.56 27.20
C ASP A 45 -3.60 -48.12 28.29
N SER A 46 -4.17 -47.99 29.48
CA SER A 46 -3.70 -47.63 30.81
C SER A 46 -2.49 -48.40 31.37
N ARG A 47 -1.69 -47.70 32.21
CA ARG A 47 -1.56 -47.97 33.67
C ARG A 47 -0.50 -47.07 34.34
N PHE A 48 -0.73 -46.83 35.64
CA PHE A 48 0.05 -46.10 36.66
C PHE A 48 -0.02 -44.57 36.65
N ALA A 49 -0.18 -43.84 37.75
CA ALA A 49 -0.75 -44.04 39.09
C ALA A 49 -0.65 -42.68 39.80
N LYS A 50 -1.77 -42.22 40.38
CA LYS A 50 -1.90 -41.45 41.64
C LYS A 50 -1.05 -40.18 41.86
N THR A 51 -1.69 -39.00 41.84
CA THR A 51 -1.71 -37.97 42.93
C THR A 51 -2.51 -36.70 42.51
N PRO A 52 -3.01 -35.87 43.45
CA PRO A 52 -4.30 -35.19 43.31
C PRO A 52 -4.26 -33.73 42.84
N LEU A 53 -5.25 -33.39 42.02
CA LEU A 53 -6.06 -32.16 41.99
C LEU A 53 -5.38 -30.83 42.38
N ARG A 54 -4.89 -30.11 41.36
CA ARG A 54 -4.99 -28.64 41.32
C ARG A 54 -5.86 -28.26 40.12
N HIS A 55 -7.04 -27.70 40.42
CA HIS A 55 -7.91 -27.03 39.46
C HIS A 55 -7.13 -25.88 38.79
N TYR A 56 -6.59 -26.11 37.60
CA TYR A 56 -6.33 -25.05 36.64
C TYR A 56 -7.50 -25.06 35.66
N LEU A 57 -8.49 -24.22 35.96
CA LEU A 57 -9.51 -23.84 35.00
C LEU A 57 -8.79 -23.01 33.92
N PHE A 58 -8.13 -23.68 32.98
CA PHE A 58 -7.68 -23.04 31.74
C PHE A 58 -8.94 -22.69 30.97
N PHE A 59 -9.43 -21.48 31.23
CA PHE A 59 -10.43 -20.82 30.41
C PHE A 59 -9.78 -20.65 29.04
N VAL A 60 -9.94 -21.64 28.16
CA VAL A 60 -9.81 -21.43 26.72
C VAL A 60 -10.95 -20.50 26.40
N SER A 61 -10.70 -19.19 26.53
CA SER A 61 -11.49 -18.17 25.86
C SER A 61 -11.43 -18.58 24.40
N CYS A 62 -12.52 -19.19 23.96
CA CYS A 62 -12.86 -19.38 22.56
C CYS A 62 -12.66 -18.01 21.96
N GLY A 63 -11.51 -17.83 21.30
CA GLY A 63 -11.15 -16.60 20.62
C GLY A 63 -12.32 -16.29 19.74
N GLU A 64 -13.04 -15.25 20.13
CA GLU A 64 -14.01 -14.59 19.31
C GLU A 64 -13.32 -14.44 17.96
N LEU A 65 -13.80 -15.20 16.97
CA LEU A 65 -13.47 -15.00 15.58
C LEU A 65 -14.08 -13.66 15.20
N MET A 66 -13.54 -12.58 15.78
CA MET A 66 -13.51 -11.30 15.16
C MET A 66 -12.87 -11.59 13.82
N THR A 67 -13.65 -11.43 12.77
CA THR A 67 -13.13 -11.10 11.44
C THR A 67 -12.20 -9.91 11.64
N MET A 68 -10.96 -10.18 12.07
CA MET A 68 -9.84 -9.27 12.02
C MET A 68 -9.69 -9.00 10.54
N GLY A 69 -10.37 -7.96 10.05
CA GLY A 69 -10.15 -7.46 8.71
C GLY A 69 -8.66 -7.26 8.61
N TYR A 70 -7.98 -8.15 7.89
CA TYR A 70 -6.54 -8.09 7.74
C TYR A 70 -6.23 -6.72 7.14
N ARG A 71 -5.66 -5.82 7.95
CA ARG A 71 -5.18 -4.53 7.48
C ARG A 71 -3.99 -4.83 6.57
N ASN A 72 -4.22 -4.84 5.27
CA ASN A 72 -3.20 -5.14 4.26
C ASN A 72 -3.01 -3.98 3.27
N LYS A 73 -3.50 -2.78 3.63
CA LYS A 73 -3.56 -1.64 2.73
C LYS A 73 -2.55 -0.56 3.06
N THR A 74 -2.05 0.08 2.00
CA THR A 74 -1.12 1.21 2.05
C THR A 74 -1.84 2.46 1.61
N TYR A 75 -2.06 3.39 2.54
CA TYR A 75 -2.70 4.67 2.24
C TYR A 75 -1.67 5.66 1.71
N VAL A 76 -1.99 6.45 0.70
CA VAL A 76 -1.07 7.45 0.14
C VAL A 76 -1.68 8.83 0.27
N VAL A 77 -0.98 9.70 1.00
CA VAL A 77 -1.32 11.11 1.20
C VAL A 77 -0.45 11.95 0.26
N PHE A 78 -1.05 12.85 -0.51
CA PHE A 78 -0.32 13.71 -1.44
C PHE A 78 -1.11 14.97 -1.79
N ASP A 79 -0.47 15.94 -2.45
CA ASP A 79 -1.17 17.08 -3.06
C ASP A 79 -1.87 16.63 -4.35
N GLY A 80 -3.20 16.55 -4.32
CA GLY A 80 -4.01 16.16 -5.48
C GLY A 80 -3.90 17.09 -6.68
N ASP A 81 -3.50 18.35 -6.49
CA ASP A 81 -3.41 19.34 -7.56
C ASP A 81 -2.01 19.32 -8.23
N GLU A 82 -0.94 19.26 -7.43
CA GLU A 82 0.44 19.40 -7.91
C GLU A 82 1.23 18.08 -7.98
N ASP A 83 0.90 17.10 -7.13
CA ASP A 83 1.70 15.88 -6.94
C ASP A 83 1.01 14.61 -7.49
N MET A 84 -0.12 14.75 -8.18
CA MET A 84 -0.85 13.63 -8.81
C MET A 84 0.02 12.81 -9.78
N TRP A 85 1.00 13.46 -10.43
CA TRP A 85 1.95 12.78 -11.30
C TRP A 85 2.74 11.71 -10.52
N ALA A 86 3.21 12.03 -9.31
CA ALA A 86 4.02 11.12 -8.50
C ALA A 86 3.20 9.88 -8.10
N TYR A 87 1.94 10.09 -7.73
CA TYR A 87 1.01 9.00 -7.48
C TYR A 87 0.81 8.11 -8.73
N ALA A 88 0.66 8.70 -9.93
CA ALA A 88 0.57 7.96 -11.18
C ALA A 88 1.83 7.13 -11.49
N TYR A 89 3.03 7.63 -11.17
CA TYR A 89 4.27 6.84 -11.29
C TYR A 89 4.27 5.63 -10.37
N MET A 90 3.82 5.78 -9.12
CA MET A 90 3.71 4.65 -8.18
C MET A 90 2.73 3.58 -8.68
N LEU A 91 1.62 3.98 -9.33
CA LEU A 91 0.71 3.04 -9.99
C LEU A 91 1.41 2.28 -11.13
N GLY A 92 2.26 2.96 -11.91
CA GLY A 92 3.09 2.31 -12.94
C GLY A 92 4.08 1.30 -12.35
N TRP A 93 4.76 1.65 -11.25
CA TRP A 93 5.67 0.73 -10.55
C TRP A 93 4.94 -0.48 -9.97
N LYS A 94 3.71 -0.32 -9.45
CA LYS A 94 2.89 -1.46 -9.00
C LYS A 94 2.71 -2.51 -10.10
N GLN A 95 2.39 -2.05 -11.31
CA GLN A 95 2.11 -2.93 -12.45
C GLN A 95 3.37 -3.62 -12.96
N ASN A 96 4.50 -2.91 -12.96
CA ASN A 96 5.75 -3.41 -13.55
C ASN A 96 6.67 -4.15 -12.56
N GLU A 97 6.65 -3.78 -11.27
CA GLU A 97 7.59 -4.26 -10.26
C GLU A 97 6.92 -5.14 -9.17
N HIS A 98 5.65 -5.51 -9.36
CA HIS A 98 4.84 -6.31 -8.43
C HIS A 98 4.90 -5.80 -6.98
N ILE A 99 4.97 -4.47 -6.79
CA ILE A 99 4.93 -3.87 -5.46
C ILE A 99 3.45 -3.78 -5.06
N ASP A 100 3.04 -4.52 -4.02
CA ASP A 100 1.63 -4.53 -3.58
C ASP A 100 1.26 -3.24 -2.84
N PHE A 101 0.85 -2.24 -3.60
CA PHE A 101 0.23 -1.04 -3.07
C PHE A 101 -1.30 -1.18 -3.13
N ASN A 102 -1.95 -1.34 -1.99
CA ASN A 102 -3.40 -1.18 -1.92
C ASN A 102 -3.72 0.30 -1.73
N PHE A 103 -3.59 1.06 -2.82
CA PHE A 103 -3.87 2.48 -2.83
C PHE A 103 -5.35 2.73 -2.53
N HIS A 104 -5.60 3.34 -1.37
CA HIS A 104 -6.79 4.15 -1.22
C HIS A 104 -6.41 5.54 -1.71
N ASP A 105 -6.77 5.84 -2.95
CA ASP A 105 -6.72 7.20 -3.43
C ASP A 105 -7.73 8.03 -2.61
N ALA A 106 -7.22 9.00 -1.88
CA ALA A 106 -8.02 9.99 -1.17
C ALA A 106 -8.87 10.84 -2.13
N HIS A 107 -8.51 10.87 -3.41
CA HIS A 107 -9.14 11.62 -4.49
C HIS A 107 -9.96 10.75 -5.47
N ASP A 108 -9.83 9.42 -5.50
CA ASP A 108 -10.73 8.47 -6.22
C ASP A 108 -12.08 8.31 -5.51
N ILE A 109 -12.55 9.38 -4.88
CA ILE A 109 -13.88 9.44 -4.33
C ILE A 109 -14.78 9.98 -5.44
N ASN A 110 -14.98 9.15 -6.46
CA ASN A 110 -16.01 9.27 -7.50
C ASN A 110 -17.46 9.38 -6.95
N GLY A 111 -17.63 9.70 -5.65
CA GLY A 111 -18.91 9.92 -4.97
C GLY A 111 -18.89 11.02 -3.90
N ILE A 112 -17.85 11.86 -3.83
CA ILE A 112 -17.95 13.18 -3.19
C ILE A 112 -18.37 14.12 -4.31
N ARG A 113 -19.68 14.16 -4.56
CA ARG A 113 -20.30 15.22 -5.36
C ARG A 113 -19.83 16.57 -4.82
N ASP A 114 -19.74 17.57 -5.70
CA ASP A 114 -19.41 18.99 -5.47
C ASP A 114 -20.31 19.73 -4.43
N GLY A 115 -20.95 19.02 -3.49
CA GLY A 115 -21.74 19.55 -2.39
C GLY A 115 -21.70 18.70 -1.11
N SER A 116 -20.75 17.76 -0.95
CA SER A 116 -20.58 17.05 0.33
C SER A 116 -19.84 17.93 1.34
N SER A 117 -20.29 17.96 2.59
CA SER A 117 -19.61 18.72 3.64
C SER A 117 -18.22 18.12 3.94
N GLU A 118 -17.29 18.96 4.39
CA GLU A 118 -15.93 18.55 4.74
C GLU A 118 -15.92 17.44 5.81
N GLU A 119 -16.84 17.50 6.77
CA GLU A 119 -17.00 16.49 7.83
C GLU A 119 -17.37 15.13 7.25
N THR A 120 -18.22 15.12 6.21
CA THR A 120 -18.61 13.89 5.52
C THR A 120 -17.42 13.27 4.79
N VAL A 121 -16.60 14.10 4.15
CA VAL A 121 -15.36 13.66 3.48
C VAL A 121 -14.40 13.06 4.51
N LYS A 122 -14.09 13.82 5.56
CA LYS A 122 -13.19 13.40 6.65
C LYS A 122 -13.67 12.11 7.32
N ARG A 123 -14.97 11.94 7.54
CA ARG A 123 -15.52 10.70 8.09
C ARG A 123 -15.23 9.50 7.20
N ARG A 124 -15.48 9.61 5.89
CA ARG A 124 -15.20 8.52 4.92
C ARG A 124 -13.70 8.21 4.83
N LEU A 125 -12.85 9.24 4.84
CA LEU A 125 -11.40 9.05 4.85
C LEU A 125 -10.93 8.34 6.13
N LYS A 126 -11.50 8.70 7.28
CA LYS A 126 -11.21 8.05 8.56
C LYS A 126 -11.59 6.57 8.57
N GLU A 127 -12.73 6.20 7.98
CA GLU A 127 -13.15 4.81 7.80
C GLU A 127 -12.15 4.00 6.96
N ARG A 128 -11.55 4.62 5.93
CA ARG A 128 -10.49 4.00 5.12
C ARG A 128 -9.17 3.86 5.89
N LEU A 129 -8.76 4.91 6.59
CA LEU A 129 -7.56 4.90 7.42
C LEU A 129 -7.64 3.85 8.54
N ALA A 130 -8.82 3.64 9.13
CA ALA A 130 -9.03 2.59 10.15
C ALA A 130 -8.74 1.17 9.64
N ASN A 131 -8.82 0.94 8.33
CA ASN A 131 -8.53 -0.34 7.67
C ASN A 131 -7.14 -0.39 7.01
N THR A 132 -6.31 0.62 7.23
CA THR A 132 -4.98 0.76 6.65
C THR A 132 -3.92 0.21 7.60
N LYS A 133 -2.92 -0.49 7.05
CA LYS A 133 -1.78 -1.02 7.81
C LYS A 133 -0.69 0.02 7.99
N GLN A 134 -0.43 0.77 6.93
CA GLN A 134 0.72 1.66 6.79
C GLN A 134 0.38 2.81 5.83
N ALA A 135 1.06 3.94 5.97
CA ALA A 135 0.83 5.11 5.15
C ALA A 135 2.11 5.63 4.50
N ILE A 136 1.97 6.17 3.30
CA ILE A 136 3.03 6.88 2.57
C ILE A 136 2.55 8.33 2.40
N VAL A 137 3.44 9.29 2.64
CA VAL A 137 3.17 10.71 2.39
C VAL A 137 4.13 11.18 1.30
N LEU A 138 3.60 11.58 0.15
CA LEU A 138 4.38 12.22 -0.90
C LEU A 138 4.57 13.70 -0.52
N ILE A 139 5.83 14.12 -0.41
CA ILE A 139 6.22 15.45 0.05
C ILE A 139 6.77 16.24 -1.13
N GLY A 140 5.87 17.01 -1.76
CA GLY A 140 6.16 17.99 -2.81
C GLY A 140 6.41 19.39 -2.25
N GLU A 141 6.45 20.38 -3.15
CA GLU A 141 6.77 21.78 -2.82
C GLU A 141 5.74 22.41 -1.87
N LYS A 142 4.45 22.14 -2.09
CA LYS A 142 3.35 22.78 -1.38
C LYS A 142 2.82 21.97 -0.20
N THR A 143 3.22 20.71 -0.04
CA THR A 143 2.62 19.76 0.92
C THR A 143 2.58 20.30 2.36
N LYS A 144 3.62 21.00 2.82
CA LYS A 144 3.64 21.64 4.16
C LYS A 144 2.52 22.65 4.41
N ASN A 145 2.00 23.24 3.34
CA ASN A 145 1.00 24.30 3.36
C ASN A 145 -0.44 23.76 3.18
N LEU A 146 -0.64 22.44 3.10
CA LEU A 146 -1.96 21.84 2.88
C LEU A 146 -2.61 21.44 4.19
N TYR A 147 -3.28 22.40 4.83
CA TYR A 147 -3.87 22.24 6.17
C TYR A 147 -5.21 21.49 6.19
N ARG A 148 -5.98 21.55 5.09
CA ARG A 148 -7.39 21.13 5.07
C ARG A 148 -7.56 19.61 5.12
N TYR A 149 -6.91 18.91 4.18
CA TYR A 149 -7.01 17.47 4.01
C TYR A 149 -5.68 16.77 4.33
N VAL A 150 -4.60 17.09 3.62
CA VAL A 150 -3.29 16.45 3.80
C VAL A 150 -2.80 16.46 5.24
N ARG A 151 -2.77 17.64 5.90
CA ARG A 151 -2.41 17.72 7.32
C ARG A 151 -3.32 16.85 8.19
N TRP A 152 -4.63 16.96 7.99
CA TRP A 152 -5.62 16.21 8.76
C TRP A 152 -5.46 14.69 8.56
N GLU A 153 -5.11 14.23 7.36
CA GLU A 153 -4.83 12.81 7.07
C GLU A 153 -3.58 12.34 7.81
N ILE A 154 -2.49 13.12 7.78
CA ILE A 154 -1.25 12.81 8.49
C ILE A 154 -1.51 12.73 10.00
N GLU A 155 -2.20 13.72 10.57
CA GLU A 155 -2.59 13.74 11.99
C GLU A 155 -3.45 12.51 12.33
N THR A 156 -4.36 12.14 11.44
CA THR A 156 -5.21 10.95 11.62
C THR A 156 -4.38 9.67 11.62
N CYS A 157 -3.44 9.50 10.69
CA CYS A 157 -2.49 8.38 10.66
C CYS A 157 -1.73 8.27 11.99
N ILE A 158 -1.16 9.37 12.46
CA ILE A 158 -0.42 9.43 13.74
C ILE A 158 -1.33 9.04 14.90
N SER A 159 -2.55 9.59 14.96
CA SER A 159 -3.51 9.30 16.03
C SER A 159 -3.94 7.84 16.09
N LEU A 160 -3.98 7.17 14.93
CA LEU A 160 -4.31 5.74 14.81
C LEU A 160 -3.08 4.84 15.01
N GLY A 161 -1.90 5.42 15.23
CA GLY A 161 -0.65 4.67 15.36
C GLY A 161 -0.22 3.98 14.06
N ILE A 162 -0.67 4.48 12.91
CA ILE A 162 -0.29 3.97 11.59
C ILE A 162 1.11 4.47 11.28
N PRO A 163 2.08 3.58 10.95
CA PRO A 163 3.42 4.01 10.57
C PRO A 163 3.38 4.80 9.26
N VAL A 164 4.18 5.86 9.21
CA VAL A 164 4.24 6.78 8.07
C VAL A 164 5.63 6.74 7.42
N LEU A 165 5.66 6.55 6.11
CA LEU A 165 6.85 6.73 5.27
C LEU A 165 6.73 8.06 4.52
N GLY A 166 7.59 9.02 4.84
CA GLY A 166 7.74 10.27 4.10
C GLY A 166 8.58 10.07 2.85
N VAL A 167 8.05 10.43 1.69
CA VAL A 167 8.74 10.28 0.41
C VAL A 167 8.92 11.65 -0.21
N ASN A 168 10.16 12.12 -0.26
CA ASN A 168 10.49 13.46 -0.73
C ASN A 168 10.58 13.49 -2.26
N LEU A 169 9.70 14.26 -2.89
CA LEU A 169 9.62 14.38 -4.36
C LEU A 169 10.79 15.16 -4.96
N ASN A 170 11.48 15.98 -4.15
CA ASN A 170 12.71 16.65 -4.55
C ASN A 170 13.95 15.73 -4.56
N GLY A 171 13.80 14.44 -4.20
CA GLY A 171 14.89 13.48 -4.17
C GLY A 171 15.79 13.57 -2.93
N SER A 172 15.41 14.34 -1.90
CA SER A 172 16.11 14.36 -0.62
C SER A 172 15.99 13.02 0.11
N ARG A 173 17.09 12.57 0.72
CA ARG A 173 17.11 11.39 1.61
C ARG A 173 16.75 11.73 3.05
N TYR A 174 16.72 13.01 3.38
CA TYR A 174 16.52 13.52 4.73
C TYR A 174 15.29 14.41 4.77
N ILE A 175 14.81 14.67 5.99
CA ILE A 175 13.82 15.70 6.22
C ILE A 175 14.34 17.08 5.79
N ASP A 176 13.46 17.90 5.23
CA ASP A 176 13.76 19.26 4.83
C ASP A 176 12.60 20.23 5.16
N ASP A 177 12.68 21.44 4.60
CA ASP A 177 11.71 22.49 4.83
C ASP A 177 10.34 22.22 4.20
N ARG A 178 10.22 21.25 3.28
CA ARG A 178 8.98 20.83 2.60
C ARG A 178 8.17 19.86 3.43
N CYS A 179 8.81 19.18 4.38
CA CYS A 179 8.13 18.24 5.27
C CYS A 179 7.05 18.95 6.10
N PRO A 180 5.80 18.44 6.10
CA PRO A 180 4.73 18.96 6.95
C PRO A 180 5.15 18.96 8.44
N PRO A 181 5.00 20.10 9.16
CA PRO A 181 5.41 20.19 10.56
C PRO A 181 4.79 19.13 11.48
N VAL A 182 3.58 18.67 11.15
CA VAL A 182 2.86 17.63 11.93
C VAL A 182 3.51 16.25 11.87
N LEU A 183 4.38 15.99 10.88
CA LEU A 183 5.06 14.72 10.70
C LEU A 183 6.45 14.69 11.36
N ARG A 184 7.01 15.84 11.73
CA ARG A 184 8.35 15.95 12.32
C ARG A 184 8.40 15.31 13.71
N GLY A 185 9.43 14.50 13.96
CA GLY A 185 9.64 13.78 15.21
C GLY A 185 8.52 12.80 15.52
N LYS A 186 7.91 12.18 14.49
CA LYS A 186 6.79 11.22 14.63
C LYS A 186 7.18 9.79 14.26
N ASP A 187 8.45 9.45 14.42
CA ASP A 187 9.01 8.14 14.09
C ASP A 187 8.82 7.76 12.61
N ALA A 188 8.72 8.77 11.75
CA ALA A 188 8.57 8.57 10.31
C ALA A 188 9.92 8.28 9.67
N MET A 189 9.93 7.39 8.66
CA MET A 189 11.08 7.17 7.80
C MET A 189 11.02 8.10 6.59
N PHE A 190 12.14 8.73 6.23
CA PHE A 190 12.23 9.62 5.07
C PHE A 190 13.12 9.01 3.98
N VAL A 191 12.62 8.99 2.74
CA VAL A 191 13.34 8.45 1.58
C VAL A 191 13.11 9.33 0.33
N PRO A 192 14.02 9.31 -0.65
CA PRO A 192 13.78 10.01 -1.91
C PRO A 192 12.75 9.26 -2.77
N PHE A 193 12.08 9.96 -3.68
CA PHE A 193 11.12 9.38 -4.62
C PHE A 193 11.79 8.48 -5.68
N LYS A 194 12.23 7.28 -5.27
CA LYS A 194 12.81 6.24 -6.12
C LYS A 194 12.19 4.87 -5.77
N ALA A 195 11.71 4.13 -6.76
CA ALA A 195 10.97 2.86 -6.56
C ALA A 195 11.69 1.86 -5.64
N LYS A 196 12.97 1.60 -5.90
CA LYS A 196 13.78 0.61 -5.14
C LYS A 196 13.87 0.92 -3.64
N ILE A 197 14.12 2.17 -3.24
CA ILE A 197 14.23 2.52 -1.81
C ILE A 197 12.85 2.59 -1.14
N ILE A 198 11.81 3.03 -1.85
CA ILE A 198 10.44 3.00 -1.34
C ILE A 198 10.04 1.55 -1.05
N LYS A 199 10.28 0.64 -2.01
CA LYS A 199 10.03 -0.81 -1.83
C LYS A 199 10.80 -1.36 -0.62
N TYR A 200 12.09 -1.07 -0.53
CA TYR A 200 12.92 -1.51 0.61
C TYR A 200 12.36 -1.00 1.94
N ALA A 201 11.97 0.27 2.02
CA ALA A 201 11.38 0.85 3.21
C ALA A 201 10.04 0.20 3.57
N MET A 202 9.24 -0.16 2.56
CA MET A 202 7.97 -0.84 2.80
C MET A 202 8.16 -2.21 3.43
N ASP A 203 9.18 -2.95 3.00
CA ASP A 203 9.47 -4.28 3.52
C ASP A 203 10.13 -4.19 4.91
N GLU A 204 11.11 -3.30 5.08
CA GLU A 204 11.93 -3.25 6.30
C GLU A 204 11.34 -2.36 7.40
N TYR A 205 11.04 -1.11 7.09
CA TYR A 205 10.63 -0.13 8.09
C TYR A 205 9.25 -0.45 8.66
N PHE A 206 8.27 -0.78 7.82
CA PHE A 206 6.92 -1.10 8.32
C PHE A 206 6.87 -2.42 9.09
N GLU A 207 7.69 -3.41 8.74
CA GLU A 207 7.78 -4.66 9.50
C GLU A 207 8.35 -4.41 10.91
N LYS A 208 9.39 -3.59 11.01
CA LYS A 208 10.09 -3.33 12.28
C LYS A 208 9.52 -2.15 13.06
N TYR A 209 8.57 -1.40 12.52
CA TYR A 209 8.07 -0.15 13.11
C TYR A 209 7.74 -0.28 14.60
N ASN A 210 6.89 -1.23 14.98
CA ASN A 210 6.44 -1.37 16.37
C ASN A 210 7.55 -1.84 17.33
N GLY A 211 8.58 -2.52 16.84
CA GLY A 211 9.64 -3.10 17.67
C GLY A 211 10.92 -2.27 17.74
N TYR A 212 11.17 -1.41 16.75
CA TYR A 212 12.43 -0.68 16.63
C TYR A 212 12.25 0.83 16.48
N TYR A 213 11.31 1.28 15.66
CA TYR A 213 11.21 2.70 15.30
C TYR A 213 10.27 3.49 16.22
N LYS A 214 9.13 2.90 16.58
CA LYS A 214 8.07 3.56 17.36
C LYS A 214 8.53 3.94 18.77
N GLY A 215 8.22 5.16 19.18
CA GLY A 215 8.45 5.70 20.52
C GLY A 215 9.73 6.49 20.70
N HIS A 216 10.50 6.73 19.63
CA HIS A 216 11.76 7.48 19.71
C HIS A 216 11.57 8.97 19.46
N SER A 217 10.43 9.37 18.89
CA SER A 217 10.13 10.73 18.44
C SER A 217 11.17 11.25 17.44
N ASP A 218 11.62 10.40 16.52
CA ASP A 218 12.72 10.69 15.59
C ASP A 218 12.24 10.88 14.14
N ASP A 219 13.12 11.44 13.30
CA ASP A 219 13.00 11.58 11.86
C ASP A 219 14.00 10.63 11.16
N TRP A 220 13.58 9.38 11.01
CA TRP A 220 14.45 8.30 10.55
C TRP A 220 14.85 8.44 9.08
N HIS A 221 16.05 7.96 8.76
CA HIS A 221 16.55 7.86 7.38
C HIS A 221 17.50 6.67 7.28
N TYR A 222 17.67 6.13 6.07
CA TYR A 222 18.61 5.03 5.86
C TYR A 222 20.06 5.53 5.70
N PRO A 223 21.05 4.76 6.17
CA PRO A 223 22.45 5.07 5.93
C PRO A 223 22.85 4.81 4.46
N GLN A 224 23.91 5.47 3.99
CA GLN A 224 24.42 5.34 2.62
C GLN A 224 24.58 3.89 2.13
N LYS A 225 25.04 2.99 3.01
CA LYS A 225 25.23 1.56 2.70
C LYS A 225 23.97 0.88 2.14
N VAL A 226 22.78 1.28 2.59
CA VAL A 226 21.51 0.75 2.06
C VAL A 226 21.32 1.19 0.61
N TYR A 227 21.58 2.47 0.32
CA TYR A 227 21.48 3.01 -1.03
C TYR A 227 22.50 2.38 -1.98
N ASP A 228 23.74 2.19 -1.55
CA ASP A 228 24.77 1.52 -2.34
C ASP A 228 24.35 0.09 -2.70
N GLY A 229 23.79 -0.64 -1.73
CA GLY A 229 23.26 -2.00 -1.92
C GLY A 229 22.07 -2.08 -2.90
N LEU A 230 21.34 -0.98 -3.07
CA LEU A 230 20.25 -0.87 -4.05
C LEU A 230 20.70 -0.26 -5.40
N SER A 231 21.97 0.15 -5.48
CA SER A 231 22.56 0.90 -6.59
C SER A 231 21.85 2.24 -6.86
N LEU A 232 21.75 3.10 -5.83
CA LEU A 232 20.96 4.35 -5.82
C LEU A 232 21.66 5.63 -5.36
#